data_AF-A0A0C9VK67-F1
#
_entry.id   AF-A0A0C9VK67-F1
#
_cell.length_a   1.000
_cell.length_b   1.000
_cell.length_c   1.000
_cell.angle_alpha   90.00
_cell.angle_beta   90.00
_cell.angle_gamma   90.00
#
_symmetry.space_group_name_H-M   'P 1'
#
loop_
_entity.id
_entity.type
_entity.pdbx_description
1 polymer ?
#
loop_
_entity_poly.entity_id
_entity_poly.type
_entity_poly.pdbx_seq_one_letter_code
_entity_poly.pdbx_strand_id
1 'polypeptide(L)' 'FNSLSNLLSIRLKDGESLTDLSACIQGAMQKVKVIRPKGYTLDNLDEELVSMSMIKGLPFETYGSFISSVLLLLDLSKM' A
#
# COMPACT_ATOMS: atom_id res chain seq x y z
N PHE A 1 3.76 -2.46 -3.77
CA PHE A 1 3.77 -1.36 -2.77
C PHE A 1 2.60 -0.39 -2.79
N ASN A 2 2.40 0.44 -3.83
CA ASN A 2 1.39 1.51 -3.77
C ASN A 2 -0.04 0.98 -3.52
N SER A 3 -0.43 -0.17 -4.08
CA SER A 3 -1.77 -0.76 -3.85
C SER A 3 -2.02 -1.22 -2.41
N LEU A 4 -1.04 -1.87 -1.76
CA LEU A 4 -1.12 -2.24 -0.33
C LEU A 4 -1.05 -1.01 0.57
N SER A 5 -0.23 -0.01 0.21
CA SER A 5 -0.19 1.26 0.93
C SER A 5 -1.53 1.99 0.86
N ASN A 6 -2.14 2.06 -0.32
CA ASN A 6 -3.46 2.65 -0.54
C ASN A 6 -4.53 1.92 0.27
N LEU A 7 -4.55 0.58 0.23
CA LEU A 7 -5.44 -0.26 1.05
C LEU A 7 -5.34 0.10 2.53
N LEU A 8 -4.12 0.16 3.09
CA LEU A 8 -3.89 0.45 4.51
C LEU A 8 -4.08 1.93 4.88
N SER A 9 -4.22 2.81 3.88
CA SER A 9 -4.46 4.25 4.08
C SER A 9 -5.93 4.61 3.98
N ILE A 10 -6.81 3.66 3.64
CA ILE A 10 -8.26 3.86 3.67
C ILE A 10 -8.67 4.24 5.10
N ARG A 11 -9.50 5.28 5.21
CA ARG A 11 -10.09 5.77 6.45
C ARG A 11 -11.57 6.02 6.22
N LEU A 12 -12.37 5.83 7.27
CA LEU A 12 -13.77 6.23 7.28
C LEU A 12 -13.85 7.74 7.02
N LYS A 13 -14.70 8.14 6.09
CA LYS A 13 -14.96 9.56 5.78
C LYS A 13 -16.18 10.07 6.56
N ASP A 14 -16.24 11.38 6.75
CA ASP A 14 -17.42 12.00 7.36
C ASP A 14 -18.67 11.72 6.53
N GLY A 15 -19.70 11.16 7.18
CA GLY A 15 -20.97 10.78 6.53
C GLY A 15 -20.95 9.46 5.76
N GLU A 16 -19.83 8.74 5.71
CA GLU A 16 -19.74 7.40 5.12
C GLU A 16 -20.27 6.32 6.07
N SER A 17 -21.00 5.33 5.55
CA SER A 17 -21.44 4.20 6.37
C SER A 17 -20.34 3.13 6.52
N LEU A 18 -20.42 2.30 7.56
CA LEU A 18 -19.49 1.17 7.72
C LEU A 18 -19.59 0.16 6.58
N THR A 19 -20.76 0.04 5.95
CA THR A 19 -20.98 -0.84 4.80
C THR A 19 -20.22 -0.31 3.57
N ASP A 20 -20.28 1.00 3.33
CA ASP A 20 -19.56 1.65 2.22
C ASP A 20 -18.05 1.52 2.40
N LEU A 21 -17.57 1.76 3.62
CA LEU A 21 -16.16 1.56 3.98
C LEU A 21 -15.72 0.11 3.72
N SER A 22 -16.53 -0.87 4.14
CA SER A 22 -16.23 -2.29 3.95
C SER A 22 -16.14 -2.66 2.47
N ALA A 23 -17.09 -2.20 1.66
CA ALA A 23 -17.08 -2.40 0.21
C ALA A 23 -15.84 -1.76 -0.44
N CYS A 24 -15.44 -0.57 0.00
CA CYS A 24 -14.24 0.12 -0.48
C CYS A 24 -12.97 -0.69 -0.16
N ILE A 25 -12.82 -1.18 1.08
CA ILE A 25 -11.69 -2.01 1.50
C ILE A 25 -11.61 -3.30 0.69
N GLN A 26 -12.74 -3.98 0.50
CA GLN A 26 -12.82 -5.20 -0.29
C GLN A 26 -12.41 -4.95 -1.75
N GLY A 27 -12.93 -3.88 -2.37
CA GLY A 27 -12.58 -3.48 -3.73
C GLY A 27 -11.09 -3.14 -3.88
N ALA A 28 -10.51 -2.43 -2.91
CA ALA A 28 -9.08 -2.13 -2.90
C ALA A 28 -8.23 -3.41 -2.76
N MET A 29 -8.64 -4.36 -1.91
CA MET A 29 -7.94 -5.64 -1.77
C MET A 29 -8.02 -6.47 -3.05
N GLN A 30 -9.12 -6.44 -3.80
CA GLN A 30 -9.19 -7.10 -5.10
C GLN A 30 -8.17 -6.49 -6.08
N LYS A 31 -8.05 -5.16 -6.13
CA LYS A 31 -7.02 -4.50 -6.95
C LYS A 31 -5.60 -4.90 -6.55
N VAL A 32 -5.33 -5.04 -5.25
CA VAL A 32 -4.05 -5.58 -4.74
C VAL A 32 -3.81 -6.99 -5.27
N LYS A 33 -4.83 -7.86 -5.23
CA LYS A 33 -4.71 -9.26 -5.69
C LYS A 33 -4.48 -9.37 -7.19
N VAL A 34 -5.14 -8.54 -7.99
CA VAL A 34 -5.04 -8.55 -9.46
C VAL A 34 -3.62 -8.28 -9.95
N ILE A 35 -2.87 -7.44 -9.26
CA ILE A 35 -1.50 -7.07 -9.67
C ILE A 35 -0.42 -8.04 -9.14
N ARG A 36 -0.79 -9.08 -8.37
CA ARG A 36 0.19 -10.01 -7.82
C ARG A 36 0.82 -10.85 -8.94
N PRO A 37 2.14 -11.05 -8.92
CA PRO A 37 2.79 -12.00 -9.80
C PRO A 37 2.20 -13.41 -9.67
N LYS A 38 2.32 -14.20 -10.74
CA LYS A 38 1.96 -15.61 -10.70
C LYS A 38 2.85 -16.33 -9.68
N GLY A 39 2.25 -17.13 -8.79
CA GLY A 39 2.98 -17.82 -7.72
C GLY A 39 3.24 -16.98 -6.48
N TYR A 40 2.62 -15.80 -6.34
CA TYR A 40 2.70 -14.99 -5.12
C TYR A 40 2.27 -15.79 -3.88
N THR A 41 3.15 -15.84 -2.89
CA THR A 41 2.98 -16.58 -1.63
C THR A 41 2.70 -15.65 -0.46
N LEU A 42 2.47 -16.21 0.73
CA LEU A 42 2.39 -15.43 1.96
C LEU A 42 3.74 -14.81 2.32
N ASP A 43 4.85 -15.50 2.07
CA ASP A 43 6.19 -14.94 2.35
C ASP A 43 6.44 -13.65 1.54
N ASN A 44 5.97 -13.60 0.28
CA ASN A 44 6.05 -12.38 -0.52
C ASN A 44 5.20 -11.23 0.06
N LEU A 45 4.05 -11.55 0.66
CA LEU A 45 3.25 -10.55 1.35
C LEU A 45 3.96 -10.03 2.60
N ASP A 46 4.58 -10.92 3.37
CA ASP A 46 5.32 -10.55 4.58
C ASP A 46 6.53 -9.66 4.23
N GLU A 47 7.27 -9.99 3.16
CA GLU A 47 8.36 -9.14 2.64
C GLU A 47 7.87 -7.75 2.20
N GLU A 48 6.73 -7.68 1.50
CA GLU A 48 6.12 -6.40 1.12
C GLU A 48 5.71 -5.59 2.37
N LEU A 49 5.14 -6.23 3.37
CA LEU A 49 4.73 -5.59 4.63
C LEU A 49 5.93 -5.07 5.43
N VAL A 50 7.00 -5.84 5.52
CA VAL A 50 8.26 -5.43 6.19
C VAL A 50 8.82 -4.18 5.51
N SER A 51 8.96 -4.21 4.19
CA SER A 51 9.48 -3.09 3.41
C SER A 51 8.60 -1.85 3.53
N MET A 52 7.27 -1.99 3.56
CA MET A 52 6.33 -0.88 3.77
C MET A 52 6.51 -0.27 5.15
N SER A 53 6.68 -1.12 6.16
CA SER A 53 6.86 -0.71 7.55
C SER A 53 8.20 0.02 7.72
N MET A 54 9.26 -0.44 7.05
CA MET A 54 10.55 0.26 7.02
C MET A 54 10.40 1.67 6.43
N ILE A 55 9.76 1.82 5.26
CA ILE A 55 9.56 3.13 4.63
C ILE A 55 8.70 4.04 5.51
N LYS A 56 7.61 3.53 6.08
CA LYS A 56 6.70 4.30 6.95
C LYS A 56 7.29 4.64 8.33
N GLY A 57 8.25 3.85 8.81
CA GLY A 57 8.89 4.03 10.11
C GLY A 57 9.99 5.09 10.12
N LEU A 58 10.45 5.55 8.95
CA LEU A 58 11.50 6.56 8.87
C LEU A 58 10.96 7.97 9.19
N PRO A 59 11.66 8.76 10.02
CA PRO A 59 11.31 10.17 10.24
C PRO A 59 11.37 10.95 8.94
N PHE A 60 10.24 11.52 8.52
CA PHE A 60 10.15 12.26 7.26
C PHE A 60 11.10 13.47 7.24
N GLU A 61 11.25 14.16 8.37
CA GLU A 61 12.15 15.32 8.52
C GLU A 61 13.62 15.00 8.18
N THR A 62 14.05 13.76 8.43
CA THR A 62 15.43 13.32 8.21
C THR A 62 15.60 12.55 6.91
N TYR A 63 14.58 11.81 6.48
CA TYR A 63 14.68 10.86 5.36
C TYR A 63 13.74 11.19 4.19
N GLY A 64 13.13 12.38 4.17
CA GLY A 64 12.10 12.77 3.19
C GLY A 64 12.53 12.59 1.73
N SER A 65 13.78 12.94 1.38
CA SER A 65 14.31 12.74 0.02
C SER A 65 14.43 11.26 -0.36
N PHE A 66 14.84 10.40 0.58
CA PHE A 66 14.92 8.96 0.35
C PHE A 66 13.53 8.35 0.21
N ILE A 67 12.61 8.67 1.13
CA ILE A 67 11.21 8.23 1.07
C ILE A 67 10.58 8.63 -0.27
N SER A 68 10.77 9.88 -0.71
CA SER A 68 10.25 10.39 -1.98
C SER A 68 10.85 9.68 -3.19
N SER A 69 12.16 9.40 -3.18
CA SER A 69 12.85 8.68 -4.25
C SER A 69 12.38 7.23 -4.37
N VAL A 70 12.18 6.55 -3.23
CA VAL A 70 11.63 5.19 -3.19
C VAL A 70 10.19 5.17 -3.72
N LEU A 71 9.34 6.12 -3.29
CA LEU A 71 7.97 6.23 -3.80
C LEU A 71 7.93 6.48 -5.31
N LEU A 72 8.81 7.35 -5.83
CA LEU A 72 8.92 7.63 -7.26
C LEU A 72 9.36 6.40 -8.07
N LEU A 73 10.38 5.68 -7.60
CA LEU A 73 10.84 4.43 -8.22
C LEU A 73 9.72 3.38 -8.31
N LEU A 74 8.88 3.31 -7.26
CA LEU A 74 7.76 2.38 -7.18
C LEU A 74 6.58 2.75 -8.08
N ASP A 75 6.46 4.01 -8.48
CA ASP A 75 5.45 4.43 -9.46
C ASP A 75 5.93 4.22 -10.90
N LEU A 76 7.22 4.42 -11.18
CA LEU A 76 7.80 4.18 -12.50
C LEU A 76 7.90 2.70 -12.86
N SER A 77 8.06 1.81 -11.89
CA SER A 77 8.10 0.34 -12.11
C SER A 77 6.75 -0.29 -12.48
N LYS A 78 5.67 0.52 -12.55
CA LYS A 78 4.34 0.08 -13.00
C LYS A 78 4.03 0.45 -14.46
N MET A 79 4.90 1.22 -15.13
CA MET A 79 4.83 1.50 -16.57
C MET A 79 5.51 0.40 -17.37
#